data_AF-A0A0D8HDZ7-F1
#
_entry.id   AF-A0A0D8HDZ7-F1
#
_cell.length_a   1.000
_cell.length_b   1.000
_cell.length_c   1.000
_cell.angle_alpha   90.00
_cell.angle_beta   90.00
_cell.angle_gamma   90.00
#
_symmetry.space_group_name_H-M   'P 1'
#
loop_
_entity.id
_entity.type
_entity.pdbx_description
1 polymer ?
#
loop_
_entity_poly.entity_id
_entity_poly.type
_entity_poly.pdbx_seq_one_letter_code
_entity_poly.pdbx_strand_id
1 'polypeptide(L)' 'MAVDQRKLITVMKQSVSDIDLRYPGYHKDLFDFVAQIVFLEREHEQRATQIKNKVGDKVSALGQVIYKKSKDL' A
#
# COMPACT_ATOMS: atom_id res chain seq x y z
N MET A 1 4.78 3.72 8.62
CA MET A 1 6.12 3.24 9.01
C MET A 1 6.82 2.78 7.74
N ALA A 2 7.95 3.39 7.38
CA ALA A 2 8.73 2.89 6.25
C ALA A 2 9.40 1.58 6.69
N VAL A 3 8.79 0.45 6.35
CA VAL A 3 9.50 -0.83 6.41
C VAL A 3 10.72 -0.64 5.51
N ASP A 4 11.91 -0.78 6.08
CA ASP A 4 13.16 -0.63 5.35
C ASP A 4 13.13 -1.66 4.21
N GLN A 5 12.92 -1.18 2.99
CA GLN A 5 12.62 -2.02 1.82
C GLN A 5 13.71 -3.06 1.58
N ARG A 6 14.94 -2.74 1.97
CA ARG A 6 16.07 -3.68 1.94
C ARG A 6 15.85 -4.86 2.89
N LYS A 7 15.38 -4.60 4.11
CA LYS A 7 15.10 -5.64 5.11
C LYS A 7 13.95 -6.55 4.65
N LEU A 8 12.92 -5.97 4.04
CA LEU A 8 11.80 -6.73 3.46
C LEU A 8 12.28 -7.68 2.35
N ILE A 9 13.08 -7.19 1.41
CA ILE A 9 13.64 -7.98 0.31
C ILE A 9 14.54 -9.11 0.87
N THR A 10 15.36 -8.82 1.87
CA THR A 10 16.23 -9.83 2.51
C THR A 10 15.40 -10.95 3.14
N VAL A 11 14.36 -10.61 3.90
CA VAL A 11 13.48 -11.61 4.53
C VAL A 11 12.76 -12.45 3.46
N MET A 12 12.24 -11.83 2.40
CA MET A 12 11.57 -12.55 1.31
C MET A 12 12.51 -13.52 0.61
N LYS A 13 13.73 -13.09 0.28
CA LYS A 13 14.73 -13.98 -0.32
C LYS A 13 15.07 -15.16 0.59
N GLN A 14 15.19 -14.92 1.89
CA GLN A 14 15.47 -15.97 2.86
C GLN A 14 14.33 -16.98 2.93
N SER A 15 13.09 -16.51 3.09
CA SER A 15 11.90 -17.37 3.13
C SER A 15 11.68 -18.16 1.84
N VAL A 16 12.02 -17.59 0.68
CA VAL A 16 11.96 -18.31 -0.60
C VAL A 16 13.03 -19.40 -0.67
N SER A 17 14.23 -19.12 -0.16
CA SER A 17 15.37 -20.05 -0.20
C SER A 17 15.18 -21.25 0.74
N ASP A 18 14.41 -21.07 1.82
CA ASP A 18 14.12 -22.12 2.81
C ASP A 18 13.08 -23.14 2.30
N ILE A 19 12.48 -22.93 1.12
CA ILE A 19 11.47 -23.82 0.55
C ILE A 19 12.15 -24.87 -0.34
N ASP A 20 11.75 -26.13 -0.21
CA ASP A 20 12.25 -27.22 -1.04
C ASP A 20 12.05 -26.96 -2.54
N LEU A 21 13.11 -27.19 -3.31
CA LEU A 21 13.12 -27.06 -4.76
C LEU A 21 12.20 -28.11 -5.41
N ARG A 22 11.25 -27.63 -6.22
CA ARG A 22 10.34 -28.49 -6.98
C ARG A 22 10.72 -28.61 -8.45
N TYR A 23 11.34 -27.57 -9.01
CA TYR A 23 11.83 -27.53 -10.39
C TYR A 23 12.94 -26.46 -10.56
N PRO A 24 13.74 -26.53 -11.65
CA PRO A 24 14.76 -25.51 -11.93
C PRO A 24 14.13 -24.13 -12.13
N GLY A 25 14.53 -23.14 -11.32
CA GLY A 25 13.98 -21.78 -11.37
C GLY A 25 12.85 -21.50 -10.38
N TYR A 26 12.40 -22.51 -9.61
CA TYR A 26 11.28 -22.38 -8.67
C TYR A 26 11.41 -21.22 -7.69
N HIS A 27 12.58 -21.02 -7.09
CA HIS A 27 12.81 -19.91 -6.16
C HIS A 27 12.71 -18.54 -6.83
N LYS A 28 13.15 -18.43 -8.09
CA LYS A 28 13.02 -17.18 -8.84
C LYS A 28 11.55 -16.87 -9.09
N ASP A 29 10.80 -17.85 -9.58
CA ASP A 29 9.38 -17.66 -9.89
C ASP A 29 8.56 -17.37 -8.62
N LEU A 30 8.90 -18.02 -7.50
CA LEU A 30 8.28 -17.74 -6.21
C LEU A 30 8.60 -16.33 -5.70
N PHE A 31 9.86 -15.89 -5.84
CA PHE A 31 10.28 -14.55 -5.46
C PHE A 31 9.59 -13.48 -6.31
N ASP A 32 9.49 -13.68 -7.62
CA ASP A 32 8.82 -12.78 -8.54
C ASP A 32 7.32 -12.65 -8.21
N PHE A 33 6.66 -13.77 -7.85
CA PHE A 33 5.28 -13.77 -7.40
C PHE A 33 5.07 -12.98 -6.11
N VAL A 34 5.91 -13.22 -5.09
CA VAL A 34 5.84 -12.50 -3.81
C VAL A 34 6.10 -11.01 -4.02
N ALA A 35 7.07 -10.65 -4.87
CA ALA A 35 7.35 -9.26 -5.21
C ALA A 35 6.16 -8.56 -5.87
N GLN A 36 5.42 -9.26 -6.75
CA GLN A 36 4.18 -8.72 -7.34
C GLN A 36 3.09 -8.47 -6.30
N ILE A 37 2.88 -9.40 -5.36
CA ILE A 37 1.89 -9.24 -4.28
C ILE A 37 2.20 -7.98 -3.46
N VAL A 38 3.46 -7.81 -3.07
CA VAL A 38 3.92 -6.67 -2.27
C VAL A 38 3.76 -5.35 -3.03
N PHE A 39 4.01 -5.35 -4.33
CA PHE A 39 3.79 -4.18 -5.17
C PHE A 39 2.31 -3.78 -5.22
N LEU A 40 1.42 -4.77 -5.41
CA LEU A 40 -0.03 -4.54 -5.42
C LEU A 40 -0.53 -4.01 -4.07
N GLU A 41 -0.10 -4.58 -2.95
CA GLU A 41 -0.45 -4.09 -1.62
C GLU A 41 -0.04 -2.62 -1.42
N ARG A 42 1.17 -2.27 -1.86
CA ARG A 42 1.65 -0.87 -1.79
C ARG A 42 0.79 0.07 -2.63
N GLU A 43 0.38 -0.34 -3.82
CA GLU A 43 -0.57 0.46 -4.63
C GLU A 43 -1.91 0.62 -3.90
N HIS A 44 -2.43 -0.44 -3.28
CA HIS A 44 -3.67 -0.38 -2.51
C HIS A 44 -3.58 0.59 -1.33
N GLU A 45 -2.49 0.58 -0.57
CA GLU A 45 -2.25 1.55 0.52
C GLU A 45 -2.21 3.00 0.02
N GLN A 46 -1.55 3.23 -1.11
CA GLN A 46 -1.50 4.55 -1.73
C GLN A 46 -2.90 5.03 -2.15
N ARG A 47 -3.68 4.16 -2.80
CA ARG A 47 -5.07 4.47 -3.18
C ARG A 47 -5.94 4.77 -1.96
N ALA A 48 -5.82 3.98 -0.89
CA ALA A 48 -6.57 4.21 0.35
C ALA A 48 -6.25 5.58 0.96
N THR A 49 -4.96 5.96 0.97
CA THR A 49 -4.51 7.28 1.43
C THR A 49 -5.09 8.41 0.59
N GLN A 50 -5.08 8.27 -0.74
CA GLN A 50 -5.67 9.26 -1.64
C GLN A 50 -7.18 9.42 -1.42
N ILE A 51 -7.90 8.32 -1.21
CA ILE A 51 -9.34 8.37 -0.91
C ILE A 51 -9.58 9.11 0.40
N LYS A 52 -8.82 8.79 1.45
CA LYS A 52 -8.94 9.46 2.76
C LYS A 52 -8.74 10.98 2.63
N ASN A 53 -7.73 11.41 1.88
CA ASN A 53 -7.48 12.83 1.66
C ASN A 53 -8.65 13.50 0.92
N LYS A 54 -9.13 12.89 -0.18
CA LYS A 54 -10.28 13.42 -0.94
C LYS A 54 -11.55 13.53 -0.10
N VAL A 55 -11.80 12.56 0.79
CA VAL A 55 -12.94 12.61 1.72
C VAL A 55 -12.77 13.76 2.70
N GLY A 56 -11.58 13.91 3.29
CA GLY A 56 -11.25 15.03 4.19
C GLY A 56 -11.46 16.40 3.52
N ASP A 57 -11.01 16.56 2.28
CA ASP A 57 -11.19 17.79 1.51
C ASP A 57 -12.67 18.11 1.28
N LYS A 58 -13.47 17.11 0.90
CA LYS A 58 -14.92 17.28 0.70
C LYS A 58 -15.65 17.64 2.00
N VAL A 59 -15.31 16.99 3.11
CA VAL A 59 -15.89 17.30 4.42
C VAL A 59 -15.52 18.72 4.85
N SER A 60 -14.27 19.13 4.65
CA SER A 60 -13.80 20.47 4.97
C SER A 60 -14.51 21.54 4.12
N ALA A 61 -14.65 21.30 2.81
CA ALA A 61 -15.39 22.17 1.91
C ALA A 61 -16.87 22.30 2.32
N LEU A 62 -17.51 21.20 2.68
CA LEU A 62 -18.89 21.21 3.18
C LEU A 62 -19.01 22.01 4.48
N GLY A 63 -18.08 21.84 5.43
CA GLY A 63 -18.04 22.60 6.67
C GLY A 63 -17.93 24.11 6.43
N GLN A 64 -17.11 24.54 5.46
CA GLN A 64 -17.02 25.95 5.08
C GLN A 64 -18.32 26.50 4.47
N VAL A 65 -19.01 25.70 3.66
CA VAL A 65 -20.31 26.09 3.09
C VAL A 65 -21.36 26.26 4.19
N ILE A 66 -21.43 25.33 5.14
CA ILE A 66 -22.35 25.40 6.27
C ILE A 66 -22.04 26.62 7.13
N TYR A 67 -20.77 26.86 7.46
CA TYR A 67 -20.33 28.01 8.25
C TYR A 67 -20.67 29.37 7.61
N LYS A 68 -20.50 29.48 6.28
CA LYS A 68 -20.91 30.68 5.54
C LYS A 68 -22.43 30.87 5.63
N LYS A 69 -23.20 29.82 5.35
CA LYS A 69 -24.66 29.87 5.45
C LYS A 69 -25.18 30.19 6.86
N SER A 70 -24.49 29.77 7.91
CA SER A 70 -24.87 30.09 9.30
C SER A 70 -24.55 31.53 9.70
N LYS A 71 -23.67 32.23 8.97
CA LYS A 71 -23.34 33.64 9.20
C LYS A 71 -24.25 34.59 8.44
N ASP A 72 -24.93 34.11 7.40
CA ASP A 72 -25.88 34.86 6.59
C ASP A 72 -27.33 34.79 7.16
N LEU A 73 -27.51 34.14 8.31
CA LEU A 73 -28.74 34.06 9.13
C LEU A 73 -28.62 35.00 10.34
#